data_AF-A0A7S2C522-F1
#
_entry.id   AF-A0A7S2C522-F1
#
_cell.length_a   1.000
_cell.length_b   1.000
_cell.length_c   1.000
_cell.angle_alpha   90.00
_cell.angle_beta   90.00
_cell.angle_gamma   90.00
#
_symmetry.space_group_name_H-M   'P 1'
#
loop_
_entity.id
_entity.type
_entity.pdbx_description
1 polymer ?
#
loop_
_entity_poly.entity_id
_entity_poly.type
_entity_poly.pdbx_seq_one_letter_code
_entity_poly.pdbx_strand_id
1 'polypeptide(L)'
;MAAETPIAQVEAAVEAVKESTEKAAEAETQLVAAKEAAQEGETKEEVAAVKAAGTSARASLTLANDALADATAAVAAADSPAVVVQAEEAVKDAETAKANAEAVVEKVEAAAVASS
;
A
#
# COMPACT_ATOMS: atom_id res chain seq x y z
N MET A 1 11.94 -25.07 -14.57
CA MET A 1 11.28 -23.92 -13.91
C MET A 1 11.77 -22.68 -14.63
N ALA A 2 10.88 -21.93 -15.29
CA ALA A 2 11.26 -20.61 -15.79
C ALA A 2 11.44 -19.73 -14.55
N ALA A 3 12.68 -19.36 -14.23
CA ALA A 3 12.91 -18.29 -13.28
C ALA A 3 12.34 -17.03 -13.93
N GLU A 4 11.27 -16.48 -13.38
CA GLU A 4 10.82 -15.14 -13.76
C GLU A 4 12.02 -14.21 -13.60
N THR A 5 12.28 -13.40 -14.62
CA THR A 5 13.41 -12.48 -14.57
C THR A 5 13.20 -11.50 -13.42
N PRO A 6 14.25 -11.10 -12.68
CA PRO A 6 14.15 -10.20 -11.53
C PRO A 6 13.37 -8.92 -11.82
N ILE A 7 13.41 -8.42 -13.06
CA ILE A 7 12.63 -7.26 -13.52
C ILE A 7 11.12 -7.50 -13.40
N ALA A 8 10.63 -8.68 -13.77
CA ALA A 8 9.19 -8.97 -13.74
C ALA A 8 8.65 -9.02 -12.30
N GLN A 9 9.44 -9.55 -11.36
CA GLN A 9 9.06 -9.56 -9.94
C GLN A 9 9.06 -8.15 -9.35
N VAL A 10 10.02 -7.32 -9.75
CA VAL A 10 10.08 -5.91 -9.35
C VAL A 10 8.90 -5.13 -9.92
N GLU A 11 8.54 -5.34 -11.18
CA GLU A 11 7.35 -4.72 -11.80
C GLU A 11 6.07 -5.12 -11.07
N ALA A 12 5.91 -6.40 -10.73
CA ALA A 12 4.78 -6.89 -9.95
C ALA A 12 4.72 -6.27 -8.55
N ALA A 13 5.87 -6.14 -7.88
CA ALA A 13 5.95 -5.48 -6.58
C ALA A 13 5.60 -3.98 -6.65
N VAL A 14 6.08 -3.29 -7.69
CA VAL A 14 5.73 -1.87 -7.94
C VAL A 14 4.23 -1.73 -8.19
N GLU A 15 3.62 -2.64 -8.94
CA GLU A 15 2.17 -2.62 -9.20
C GLU A 15 1.37 -2.86 -7.91
N ALA A 16 1.77 -3.85 -7.10
CA ALA A 16 1.14 -4.12 -5.81
C ALA A 16 1.26 -2.92 -4.85
N VAL A 17 2.42 -2.27 -4.80
CA VAL A 17 2.61 -1.04 -4.01
C VAL A 17 1.72 0.08 -4.54
N LYS A 18 1.63 0.26 -5.86
CA LYS A 18 0.76 1.27 -6.45
C LYS A 18 -0.70 1.05 -6.09
N GLU A 19 -1.18 -0.18 -6.18
CA GLU A 19 -2.54 -0.54 -5.75
C GLU A 19 -2.75 -0.23 -4.26
N SER A 20 -1.80 -0.61 -3.40
CA SER A 20 -1.90 -0.32 -1.96
C SER A 20 -1.92 1.17 -1.66
N THR A 21 -1.20 1.98 -2.45
CA THR A 21 -1.17 3.43 -2.32
C THR A 21 -2.49 4.06 -2.76
N GLU A 22 -3.09 3.56 -3.84
CA GLU A 22 -4.42 3.97 -4.29
C GLU A 22 -5.47 3.67 -3.22
N LYS A 23 -5.46 2.45 -2.67
CA LYS A 23 -6.37 2.05 -1.59
C LYS A 23 -6.20 2.89 -0.33
N ALA A 24 -4.95 3.24 0.02
CA ALA A 24 -4.68 4.14 1.14
C ALA A 24 -5.24 5.55 0.89
N ALA A 25 -5.07 6.10 -0.32
CA ALA A 25 -5.61 7.40 -0.70
C ALA A 25 -7.14 7.42 -0.73
N GLU A 26 -7.78 6.36 -1.22
CA GLU A 26 -9.24 6.17 -1.15
C GLU A 26 -9.73 6.16 0.30
N ALA A 27 -9.02 5.45 1.19
CA ALA A 27 -9.35 5.37 2.61
C ALA A 27 -9.20 6.74 3.31
N GLU A 28 -8.16 7.51 2.99
CA GLU A 28 -8.00 8.87 3.49
C GLU A 28 -9.11 9.80 3.00
N THR A 29 -9.49 9.69 1.73
CA THR A 29 -10.57 10.49 1.15
C THR A 29 -11.90 10.20 1.85
N GLN A 30 -12.21 8.93 2.11
CA GLN A 30 -13.40 8.54 2.86
C GLN A 30 -13.35 9.05 4.31
N LEU A 31 -12.19 9.02 4.96
CA LEU A 31 -12.02 9.58 6.29
C LEU A 31 -12.31 11.08 6.32
N VAL A 32 -11.80 11.84 5.34
CA VAL A 32 -12.05 13.28 5.24
C VAL A 32 -13.54 13.55 5.04
N ALA A 33 -14.17 12.87 4.08
CA ALA A 33 -15.60 13.00 3.82
C ALA A 33 -16.45 12.68 5.06
N ALA A 34 -16.14 11.60 5.78
CA ALA A 34 -16.84 11.24 7.02
C ALA A 34 -16.68 12.30 8.12
N LYS A 35 -15.50 12.92 8.24
CA LYS A 35 -15.26 14.00 9.21
C LYS A 35 -16.04 15.28 8.85
N GLU A 36 -16.18 15.58 7.57
CA GLU A 36 -16.98 16.72 7.10
C GLU A 36 -18.47 16.46 7.39
N ALA A 37 -18.98 15.27 7.06
CA ALA A 37 -20.37 14.90 7.35
C ALA A 37 -20.68 14.82 8.85
N ALA A 38 -19.71 14.43 9.69
CA ALA A 38 -19.85 14.45 11.14
C ALA A 38 -20.15 15.85 11.72
N GLN A 39 -19.77 16.93 11.02
CA GLN A 39 -20.15 18.30 11.39
C GLN A 39 -21.64 18.59 11.12
N GLU A 40 -22.28 17.82 10.24
CA GLU A 40 -23.70 17.93 9.86
C GLU A 40 -24.59 16.89 10.56
N GLY A 41 -24.00 15.88 11.20
CA GLY A 41 -24.67 14.84 11.99
C GLY A 41 -24.15 13.45 11.62
N GLU A 42 -23.20 12.93 12.40
CA GLU A 42 -22.50 11.67 12.14
C GLU A 42 -23.46 10.47 11.98
N THR A 43 -23.41 9.80 10.82
CA THR A 43 -24.15 8.53 10.62
C THR A 43 -23.22 7.34 10.87
N LYS A 44 -23.75 6.28 11.51
CA LYS A 44 -23.02 5.03 11.74
C LYS A 44 -22.53 4.36 10.44
N GLU A 45 -23.11 4.73 9.31
CA GLU A 45 -22.79 4.21 7.99
C GLU A 45 -21.45 4.76 7.47
N GLU A 46 -21.16 6.04 7.73
CA GLU A 46 -19.90 6.69 7.34
C GLU A 46 -18.71 6.14 8.13
N VAL A 47 -18.86 5.94 9.45
CA VAL A 47 -17.82 5.32 10.29
C VAL A 47 -17.54 3.88 9.84
N ALA A 48 -18.58 3.12 9.45
CA ALA A 48 -18.43 1.78 8.92
C ALA A 48 -17.69 1.76 7.58
N ALA A 49 -17.97 2.71 6.68
CA ALA A 49 -17.28 2.86 5.40
C ALA A 49 -15.79 3.15 5.59
N VAL A 50 -15.44 4.12 6.46
CA VAL A 50 -14.04 4.44 6.80
C VAL A 50 -13.29 3.22 7.33
N LYS A 51 -13.93 2.45 8.23
CA LYS A 51 -13.32 1.23 8.79
C LYS A 51 -13.10 0.16 7.72
N ALA A 52 -14.06 -0.03 6.83
CA ALA A 52 -13.93 -0.96 5.71
C ALA A 52 -12.80 -0.55 4.75
N ALA A 53 -12.70 0.75 4.43
CA ALA A 53 -11.65 1.28 3.59
C ALA A 53 -10.25 1.12 4.20
N GLY A 54 -10.09 1.43 5.50
CA GLY A 54 -8.84 1.20 6.23
C GLY A 54 -8.43 -0.29 6.23
N THR A 55 -9.39 -1.18 6.47
CA THR A 55 -9.15 -2.64 6.44
C THR A 55 -8.71 -3.12 5.05
N SER A 56 -9.37 -2.63 4.00
CA SER A 56 -9.01 -2.97 2.61
C SER A 56 -7.60 -2.48 2.26
N ALA A 57 -7.27 -1.25 2.63
CA ALA A 57 -5.95 -0.68 2.38
C ALA A 57 -4.85 -1.44 3.14
N ARG A 58 -5.12 -1.87 4.38
CA ARG A 58 -4.24 -2.74 5.17
C ARG A 58 -3.98 -4.09 4.48
N ALA A 59 -5.02 -4.69 3.89
CA ALA A 59 -4.90 -5.94 3.16
C ALA A 59 -4.01 -5.77 1.92
N SER A 60 -4.23 -4.72 1.12
CA SER A 60 -3.37 -4.42 -0.05
C SER A 60 -1.93 -4.13 0.35
N LEU A 61 -1.69 -3.42 1.46
CA LEU A 61 -0.34 -3.21 2.01
C LEU A 61 0.36 -4.51 2.41
N THR A 62 -0.39 -5.49 2.90
CA THR A 62 0.18 -6.80 3.25
C THR A 62 0.66 -7.53 2.00
N LEU A 63 -0.16 -7.53 0.94
CA LEU A 63 0.22 -8.11 -0.36
C LEU A 63 1.42 -7.38 -0.98
N ALA A 64 1.46 -6.05 -0.88
CA ALA A 64 2.58 -5.25 -1.36
C ALA A 64 3.88 -5.54 -0.59
N ASN A 65 3.80 -5.83 0.72
CA ASN A 65 4.94 -6.25 1.52
C ASN A 65 5.52 -7.59 1.06
N ASP A 66 4.65 -8.57 0.83
CA ASP A 66 5.06 -9.89 0.36
C ASP A 66 5.71 -9.79 -1.03
N ALA A 67 5.09 -9.04 -1.94
CA ALA A 67 5.63 -8.82 -3.29
C ALA A 67 6.98 -8.08 -3.28
N LEU A 68 7.16 -7.08 -2.41
CA LEU A 68 8.44 -6.38 -2.24
C LEU A 68 9.53 -7.30 -1.68
N ALA A 69 9.18 -8.21 -0.76
CA ALA A 69 10.12 -9.19 -0.23
C ALA A 69 10.59 -10.16 -1.32
N ASP A 70 9.66 -10.64 -2.15
CA ASP A 70 9.96 -11.50 -3.30
C ASP A 70 10.85 -10.77 -4.32
N ALA A 71 10.50 -9.54 -4.68
CA ALA A 71 11.30 -8.71 -5.58
C ALA A 71 12.72 -8.51 -5.05
N THR A 72 12.88 -8.15 -3.78
CA THR A 72 14.19 -7.98 -3.14
C THR A 72 15.03 -9.27 -3.20
N ALA A 73 14.40 -10.42 -2.96
CA ALA A 73 15.06 -11.72 -3.06
C ALA A 73 15.52 -12.03 -4.50
N ALA A 74 14.70 -11.70 -5.51
CA ALA A 74 15.09 -11.87 -6.90
C ALA A 74 16.18 -10.91 -7.36
N VAL A 75 16.17 -9.66 -6.89
CA VAL A 75 17.28 -8.72 -7.14
C VAL A 75 18.59 -9.26 -6.56
N ALA A 76 18.56 -9.78 -5.32
CA ALA A 76 19.74 -10.35 -4.68
C ALA A 76 20.29 -11.60 -5.39
N ALA A 77 19.42 -12.34 -6.10
CA ALA A 77 19.79 -13.53 -6.88
C ALA A 77 20.19 -13.21 -8.34
N ALA A 78 20.15 -11.95 -8.77
CA ALA A 78 20.39 -11.57 -10.16
C ALA A 78 21.90 -11.50 -10.49
N ASP A 79 22.31 -12.20 -11.55
CA ASP A 79 23.72 -12.22 -12.00
C ASP A 79 24.14 -11.01 -12.86
N SER A 80 23.19 -10.17 -13.29
CA SER A 80 23.48 -9.06 -14.20
C SER A 80 23.52 -7.71 -13.46
N PRO A 81 24.68 -7.02 -13.42
CA PRO A 81 24.83 -5.78 -12.64
C PRO A 81 23.94 -4.64 -13.17
N ALA A 82 23.70 -4.57 -14.47
CA ALA A 82 22.80 -3.57 -15.05
C ALA A 82 21.32 -3.80 -14.69
N VAL A 83 20.94 -5.05 -14.45
CA VAL A 83 19.59 -5.43 -14.01
C VAL A 83 19.43 -5.17 -12.52
N VAL A 84 20.44 -5.51 -11.72
CA VAL A 84 20.47 -5.23 -10.27
C VAL A 84 20.25 -3.75 -9.99
N VAL A 85 21.02 -2.86 -10.63
CA VAL A 85 20.90 -1.41 -10.38
C VAL A 85 19.50 -0.87 -10.70
N GLN A 86 18.92 -1.26 -11.84
CA GLN A 86 17.57 -0.82 -12.22
C GLN A 86 16.50 -1.37 -11.26
N ALA A 87 16.66 -2.62 -10.86
CA ALA A 87 15.74 -3.28 -9.95
C ALA A 87 15.81 -2.72 -8.53
N GLU A 88 17.01 -2.44 -8.01
CA GLU A 88 17.20 -1.82 -6.69
C GLU A 88 16.58 -0.43 -6.62
N GLU A 89 16.72 0.39 -7.67
CA GLU A 89 16.12 1.73 -7.71
C GLU A 89 14.59 1.65 -7.65
N ALA A 90 13.98 0.77 -8.46
CA ALA A 90 12.53 0.55 -8.46
C ALA A 90 12.01 -0.03 -7.14
N VAL A 91 12.73 -0.97 -6.52
CA VAL A 91 12.38 -1.51 -5.19
C VAL A 91 12.41 -0.38 -4.15
N LYS A 92 13.43 0.46 -4.16
CA LYS A 92 13.55 1.58 -3.21
C LYS A 92 12.44 2.62 -3.36
N ASP A 93 12.07 2.95 -4.59
CA ASP A 93 10.93 3.84 -4.86
C ASP A 93 9.62 3.22 -4.34
N ALA A 94 9.44 1.92 -4.57
CA ALA A 94 8.29 1.18 -4.09
C ALA A 94 8.25 1.07 -2.55
N GLU A 95 9.39 0.87 -1.88
CA GLU A 95 9.48 0.93 -0.41
C GLU A 95 9.08 2.30 0.14
N THR A 96 9.50 3.37 -0.53
CA THR A 96 9.15 4.75 -0.13
C THR A 96 7.65 5.00 -0.29
N ALA A 97 7.06 4.58 -1.41
CA ALA A 97 5.62 4.69 -1.64
C ALA A 97 4.82 3.85 -0.62
N LYS A 98 5.26 2.62 -0.35
CA LYS A 98 4.68 1.74 0.67
C LYS A 98 4.68 2.39 2.05
N ALA A 99 5.79 3.00 2.46
CA ALA A 99 5.90 3.67 3.76
C ALA A 99 4.89 4.83 3.89
N ASN A 100 4.68 5.60 2.82
CA ASN A 100 3.67 6.66 2.80
C ASN A 100 2.25 6.08 2.91
N ALA A 101 1.95 5.02 2.16
CA ALA A 101 0.66 4.35 2.23
C ALA A 101 0.40 3.75 3.63
N GLU A 102 1.41 3.17 4.27
CA GLU A 102 1.33 2.65 5.64
C GLU A 102 0.98 3.74 6.66
N ALA A 103 1.65 4.90 6.57
CA ALA A 103 1.36 6.04 7.43
C ALA A 103 -0.08 6.56 7.25
N VAL A 104 -0.59 6.57 6.02
CA VAL A 104 -1.98 6.94 5.72
C VAL A 104 -2.96 5.94 6.32
N VAL A 105 -2.71 4.64 6.14
CA VAL A 105 -3.58 3.59 6.70
C VAL A 105 -3.60 3.64 8.22
N GLU A 106 -2.46 3.81 8.88
CA GLU A 106 -2.39 3.95 10.33
C GLU A 106 -3.23 5.14 10.83
N LYS A 107 -3.15 6.28 10.13
CA LYS A 107 -3.96 7.47 10.42
C LYS A 107 -5.46 7.20 10.26
N VAL A 108 -5.86 6.45 9.22
CA VAL A 108 -7.25 6.07 8.98
C VAL A 108 -7.76 5.12 10.06
N GLU A 109 -7.00 4.08 10.38
CA GLU A 109 -7.35 3.11 11.42
C GLU A 109 -7.47 3.78 12.79
N ALA A 110 -6.52 4.66 13.16
CA ALA A 110 -6.55 5.40 14.41
C ALA A 110 -7.79 6.31 14.52
N ALA A 111 -8.17 6.98 13.43
CA ALA A 111 -9.35 7.82 13.41
C ALA A 111 -10.65 7.02 13.50
N ALA A 112 -10.74 5.85 12.87
CA ALA A 112 -11.90 4.96 12.98
C ALA A 112 -12.10 4.42 14.41
N VAL A 113 -11.00 4.15 15.13
CA VAL A 113 -11.05 3.72 16.54
C VAL A 113 -11.49 4.85 17.48
N ALA A 114 -11.03 6.08 17.23
CA ALA A 114 -11.40 7.23 18.06
C ALA A 114 -12.88 7.62 17.97
N SER A 115 -13.55 7.25 16.87
CA SER A 115 -14.99 7.47 16.63
C SER A 115 -15.88 6.29 17.08
N SER A 116 -15.32 5.23 17.69
CA SER A 116 -16.05 4.02 18.12
C SER A 116 -16.56 4.08 19.57
#